data_AF-A0A2J6REL9-F1
#
_entry.id   AF-A0A2J6REL9-F1
#
_cell.length_a   1.000
_cell.length_b   1.000
_cell.length_c   1.000
_cell.angle_alpha   90.00
_cell.angle_beta   90.00
_cell.angle_gamma   90.00
#
_symmetry.space_group_name_H-M   'P 1'
#
loop_
_entity.id
_entity.type
_entity.pdbx_description
1 polymer ?
#
loop_
_entity_poly.entity_id
_entity_poly.type
_entity_poly.pdbx_seq_one_letter_code
_entity_poly.pdbx_strand_id
1 'polypeptide(L)'
;MTEYADIVPLAQEQAVAALRQATEQAIDALLGSSLTQKALEQRVAALEEDLSEARDEIKMLGQDLKLREKELDLEISSNKRLQAELKEYEIRAEAFHSFEEILKQKDKYIAELQQRLKDSEQQQEQTKTNECAKLEEQLQTSEQQLEKSNTTIEKLKGRIWGLKDERDLKEPLVQVGVAIRRQFLIQAKDKSFGRSLDQASDVEHIKRGNAAAYEGNGLADEALLLAGFLDMKEWKEFFVNNLYGVQPGEYASCYQGYQRARNCWVTVQTVQPGRGAKPCFLARSEVDRRTLEIFQEYARDGDAADVDPGVQKSIARVEKLTEEIADSLRGGPVGLIFPAPKGPKGS
;
A
#
# COMPACT_ATOMS: atom_id res chain seq x y z
N MET A 1 203.06 28.57 -57.56
CA MET A 1 202.67 28.16 -58.92
C MET A 1 201.36 27.42 -58.76
N THR A 2 200.28 28.19 -58.82
CA THR A 2 199.37 28.35 -59.99
C THR A 2 198.20 27.37 -59.79
N GLU A 3 196.92 27.69 -59.95
CA GLU A 3 196.21 28.86 -60.46
C GLU A 3 194.71 28.57 -60.24
N TYR A 4 193.94 29.58 -59.82
CA TYR A 4 192.63 29.99 -60.38
C TYR A 4 191.45 28.97 -60.40
N ALA A 5 190.37 29.21 -59.63
CA ALA A 5 189.26 30.14 -59.93
C ALA A 5 188.11 29.40 -60.67
N ASP A 6 186.81 29.57 -60.45
CA ASP A 6 186.03 30.60 -59.76
C ASP A 6 184.57 30.11 -59.56
N ILE A 7 184.01 30.40 -58.38
CA ILE A 7 182.76 31.13 -58.09
C ILE A 7 181.42 30.67 -58.75
N VAL A 8 180.44 30.25 -57.92
CA VAL A 8 179.08 30.86 -57.70
C VAL A 8 178.13 29.87 -56.99
N PRO A 9 177.26 30.31 -56.05
CA PRO A 9 176.98 29.60 -54.79
C PRO A 9 175.50 29.20 -54.54
N LEU A 10 175.31 28.14 -53.75
CA LEU A 10 174.47 27.98 -52.53
C LEU A 10 173.01 28.52 -52.44
N ALA A 11 172.44 29.16 -53.47
CA ALA A 11 171.09 29.77 -53.42
C ALA A 11 169.98 28.94 -54.10
N GLN A 12 170.31 28.01 -55.01
CA GLN A 12 169.31 27.23 -55.74
C GLN A 12 168.84 25.97 -55.01
N GLU A 13 169.69 25.30 -54.22
CA GLU A 13 169.27 24.11 -53.46
C GLU A 13 168.34 24.45 -52.29
N GLN A 14 168.49 25.63 -51.66
CA GLN A 14 167.54 26.10 -50.64
C GLN A 14 166.21 26.56 -51.26
N ALA A 15 166.20 27.11 -52.49
CA ALA A 15 164.97 27.51 -53.18
C ALA A 15 164.14 26.30 -53.65
N VAL A 16 164.77 25.22 -54.12
CA VAL A 16 164.08 24.00 -54.53
C VAL A 16 163.55 23.20 -53.33
N ALA A 17 164.28 23.19 -52.20
CA ALA A 17 163.79 22.61 -50.96
C ALA A 17 162.60 23.41 -50.37
N ALA A 18 162.66 24.75 -50.39
CA ALA A 18 161.55 25.60 -49.96
C ALA A 18 160.32 25.47 -50.86
N LEU A 19 160.49 25.29 -52.18
CA LEU A 19 159.38 25.03 -53.11
C LEU A 19 158.73 23.66 -52.89
N ARG A 20 159.51 22.62 -52.57
CA ARG A 20 158.96 21.30 -52.20
C ARG A 20 158.19 21.34 -50.88
N GLN A 21 158.71 22.03 -49.87
CA GLN A 21 158.03 22.19 -48.60
C GLN A 21 156.76 23.06 -48.73
N ALA A 22 156.79 24.11 -49.57
CA ALA A 22 155.61 24.92 -49.86
C ALA A 22 154.55 24.18 -50.69
N THR A 23 154.96 23.26 -51.58
CA THR A 23 154.01 22.42 -52.33
C THR A 23 153.43 21.30 -51.47
N GLU A 24 154.18 20.67 -50.58
CA GLU A 24 153.63 19.75 -49.58
C GLU A 24 152.67 20.45 -48.62
N GLN A 25 153.00 21.65 -48.13
CA GLN A 25 152.08 22.42 -47.30
C GLN A 25 150.81 22.88 -48.06
N ALA A 26 150.91 23.18 -49.36
CA ALA A 26 149.74 23.50 -50.18
C ALA A 26 148.86 22.26 -50.47
N ILE A 27 149.48 21.09 -50.65
CA ILE A 27 148.78 19.81 -50.85
C ILE A 27 148.08 19.39 -49.55
N ASP A 28 148.74 19.51 -48.39
CA ASP A 28 148.14 19.22 -47.09
C ASP A 28 147.02 20.22 -46.73
N ALA A 29 147.15 21.49 -47.10
CA ALA A 29 146.08 22.48 -46.92
C ALA A 29 144.86 22.21 -47.81
N LEU A 30 145.06 21.74 -49.06
CA LEU A 30 143.98 21.38 -49.98
C LEU A 30 143.28 20.06 -49.59
N LEU A 31 144.03 19.07 -49.10
CA LEU A 31 143.47 17.84 -48.53
C LEU A 31 142.72 18.11 -47.22
N GLY A 32 143.22 19.03 -46.39
CA GLY A 32 142.52 19.52 -45.21
C GLY A 32 141.21 20.24 -45.54
N SER A 33 141.19 21.09 -46.58
CA SER A 33 139.98 21.79 -47.02
C SER A 33 138.93 20.82 -47.60
N SER A 34 139.35 19.82 -48.38
CA SER A 34 138.47 18.77 -48.92
C SER A 34 137.82 17.92 -47.83
N LEU A 35 138.55 17.59 -46.75
CA LEU A 35 138.01 16.88 -45.60
C LEU A 35 137.03 17.74 -44.78
N THR A 36 137.29 19.04 -44.63
CA THR A 36 136.35 19.96 -43.96
C THR A 36 135.08 20.19 -44.76
N GLN A 37 135.15 20.20 -46.10
CA GLN A 37 133.96 20.32 -46.95
C GLN A 37 133.08 19.06 -46.87
N LYS A 38 133.67 17.86 -46.89
CA LYS A 38 132.92 16.60 -46.66
C LYS A 38 132.27 16.53 -45.28
N ALA A 39 132.96 17.01 -44.24
CA ALA A 39 132.38 17.06 -42.89
C ALA A 39 131.20 18.05 -42.80
N LEU A 40 131.26 19.16 -43.56
CA LEU A 40 130.16 20.11 -43.66
C LEU A 40 128.97 19.54 -44.43
N GLU A 41 129.21 18.86 -45.56
CA GLU A 41 128.16 18.18 -46.33
C GLU A 41 127.46 17.08 -45.52
N GLN A 42 128.21 16.29 -44.74
CA GLN A 42 127.62 15.30 -43.82
C GLN A 42 126.79 15.95 -42.71
N ARG A 43 127.22 17.10 -42.19
CA ARG A 43 126.49 17.84 -41.15
C ARG A 43 125.26 18.53 -41.70
N VAL A 44 125.29 19.00 -42.95
CA VAL A 44 124.11 19.52 -43.67
C VAL A 44 123.12 18.39 -43.92
N ALA A 45 123.58 17.22 -44.40
CA ALA A 45 122.72 16.06 -44.59
C ALA A 45 122.04 15.59 -43.28
N ALA A 46 122.80 15.55 -42.17
CA ALA A 46 122.25 15.22 -40.85
C ALA A 46 121.22 16.26 -40.38
N LEU A 47 121.47 17.56 -40.60
CA LEU A 47 120.52 18.62 -40.26
C LEU A 47 119.28 18.61 -41.16
N GLU A 48 119.41 18.20 -42.42
CA GLU A 48 118.27 18.02 -43.34
C GLU A 48 117.42 16.81 -42.93
N GLU A 49 118.04 15.74 -42.44
CA GLU A 49 117.37 14.57 -41.85
C GLU A 49 116.63 14.95 -40.56
N ASP A 50 117.30 15.64 -39.61
CA ASP A 50 116.68 16.15 -38.37
C ASP A 50 115.53 17.13 -38.69
N LEU A 51 115.67 17.98 -39.71
CA LEU A 51 114.59 18.87 -40.16
C LEU A 51 113.44 18.11 -40.82
N SER A 52 113.71 16.98 -41.48
CA SER A 52 112.67 16.11 -42.03
C SER A 52 111.93 15.41 -40.89
N GLU A 53 112.64 14.85 -39.91
CA GLU A 53 112.04 14.23 -38.72
C GLU A 53 111.20 15.22 -37.91
N ALA A 54 111.72 16.43 -37.65
CA ALA A 54 110.98 17.47 -36.94
C ALA A 54 109.73 17.93 -37.72
N ARG A 55 109.78 17.95 -39.07
CA ARG A 55 108.61 18.24 -39.90
C ARG A 55 107.55 17.15 -39.81
N ASP A 56 107.97 15.89 -39.82
CA ASP A 56 107.06 14.75 -39.65
C ASP A 56 106.45 14.73 -38.24
N GLU A 57 107.22 15.07 -37.21
CA GLU A 57 106.73 15.20 -35.82
C GLU A 57 105.72 16.35 -35.69
N ILE A 58 106.02 17.54 -36.25
CA ILE A 58 105.06 18.67 -36.29
C ILE A 58 103.76 18.27 -37.00
N LYS A 59 103.87 17.48 -38.08
CA LYS A 59 102.70 16.99 -38.83
C LYS A 59 101.88 16.01 -38.01
N MET A 60 102.53 15.09 -37.29
CA MET A 60 101.86 14.15 -36.38
C MET A 60 101.17 14.88 -35.22
N LEU A 61 101.88 15.79 -34.54
CA LEU A 61 101.31 16.63 -33.48
C LEU A 61 100.15 17.50 -33.98
N GLY A 62 100.22 18.00 -35.22
CA GLY A 62 99.14 18.73 -35.86
C GLY A 62 97.91 17.85 -36.18
N GLN A 63 98.11 16.56 -36.45
CA GLN A 63 97.01 15.59 -36.58
C GLN A 63 96.41 15.26 -35.22
N ASP A 64 97.23 15.06 -34.19
CA ASP A 64 96.78 14.82 -32.82
C ASP A 64 96.00 15.99 -32.25
N LEU A 65 96.45 17.24 -32.47
CA LEU A 65 95.70 18.43 -32.08
C LEU A 65 94.31 18.48 -32.76
N LYS A 66 94.23 18.18 -34.05
CA LYS A 66 92.95 18.10 -34.77
C LYS A 66 92.05 16.99 -34.25
N LEU A 67 92.63 15.86 -33.85
CA LEU A 67 91.88 14.74 -33.28
C LEU A 67 91.32 15.13 -31.91
N ARG A 68 92.13 15.80 -31.09
CA ARG A 68 91.74 16.27 -29.76
C ARG A 68 90.72 17.41 -29.80
N GLU A 69 90.79 18.31 -30.78
CA GLU A 69 89.75 19.31 -31.04
C GLU A 69 88.41 18.63 -31.38
N LYS A 70 88.42 17.60 -32.23
CA LYS A 70 87.22 16.82 -32.55
C LYS A 70 86.65 16.09 -31.33
N GLU A 71 87.50 15.51 -30.49
CA GLU A 71 87.08 14.88 -29.23
C GLU A 71 86.41 15.89 -28.29
N LEU A 72 87.00 17.09 -28.17
CA LEU A 72 86.44 18.17 -27.35
C LEU A 72 85.08 18.64 -27.88
N ASP A 73 84.93 18.80 -29.20
CA ASP A 73 83.65 19.17 -29.82
C ASP A 73 82.55 18.10 -29.60
N LEU A 74 82.93 16.82 -29.69
CA LEU A 74 82.04 15.71 -29.39
C LEU A 74 81.63 15.71 -27.91
N GLU A 75 82.56 15.97 -26.99
CA GLU A 75 82.29 16.04 -25.56
C GLU A 75 81.41 17.24 -25.19
N ILE A 76 81.63 18.41 -25.81
CA ILE A 76 80.77 19.58 -25.65
C ILE A 76 79.35 19.27 -26.15
N SER A 77 79.23 18.61 -27.30
CA SER A 77 77.94 18.23 -27.88
C SER A 77 77.22 17.20 -27.01
N SER A 78 77.97 16.24 -26.47
CA SER A 78 77.48 15.24 -25.51
C SER A 78 76.99 15.89 -24.23
N ASN A 79 77.77 16.78 -23.62
CA ASN A 79 77.38 17.52 -22.42
C ASN A 79 76.15 18.41 -22.63
N LYS A 80 76.04 19.08 -23.79
CA LYS A 80 74.83 19.86 -24.13
C LYS A 80 73.59 18.97 -24.21
N ARG A 81 73.73 17.77 -24.80
CA ARG A 81 72.64 16.79 -24.84
C ARG A 81 72.26 16.30 -23.44
N LEU A 82 73.23 15.95 -22.60
CA LEU A 82 72.98 15.52 -21.23
C LEU A 82 72.31 16.62 -20.39
N GLN A 83 72.71 17.89 -20.58
CA GLN A 83 72.04 19.02 -19.92
C GLN A 83 70.59 19.21 -20.39
N ALA A 84 70.30 18.97 -21.67
CA ALA A 84 68.93 18.99 -22.18
C ALA A 84 68.10 17.84 -21.60
N GLU A 85 68.65 16.62 -21.55
CA GLU A 85 68.01 15.46 -20.94
C GLU A 85 67.74 15.69 -19.44
N LEU A 86 68.69 16.26 -18.69
CA LEU A 86 68.49 16.60 -17.27
C LEU A 86 67.34 17.61 -17.07
N LYS A 87 67.27 18.66 -17.89
CA LYS A 87 66.17 19.62 -17.84
C LYS A 87 64.82 18.97 -18.15
N GLU A 88 64.77 18.04 -19.10
CA GLU A 88 63.55 17.28 -19.38
C GLU A 88 63.13 16.39 -18.19
N TYR A 89 64.10 15.78 -17.49
CA TYR A 89 63.82 15.02 -16.27
C TYR A 89 63.30 15.91 -15.14
N GLU A 90 63.84 17.11 -14.95
CA GLU A 90 63.36 18.09 -13.96
C GLU A 90 61.91 18.50 -14.24
N ILE A 91 61.60 18.90 -15.48
CA ILE A 91 60.22 19.25 -15.91
C ILE A 91 59.27 18.06 -15.68
N ARG A 92 59.72 16.84 -16.00
CA ARG A 92 58.91 15.64 -15.80
C ARG A 92 58.69 15.36 -14.31
N ALA A 93 59.68 15.57 -13.46
CA ALA A 93 59.56 15.39 -12.01
C ALA A 93 58.56 16.39 -11.41
N GLU A 94 58.60 17.65 -11.83
CA GLU A 94 57.62 18.67 -11.42
C GLU A 94 56.20 18.31 -11.86
N ALA A 95 56.03 17.82 -13.10
CA ALA A 95 54.74 17.33 -13.59
C ALA A 95 54.22 16.14 -12.76
N PHE A 96 55.08 15.19 -12.42
CA PHE A 96 54.71 14.08 -11.53
C PHE A 96 54.28 14.55 -10.15
N HIS A 97 54.97 15.53 -9.56
CA HIS A 97 54.61 16.10 -8.27
C HIS A 97 53.22 16.77 -8.31
N SER A 98 52.96 17.56 -9.36
CA SER A 98 51.64 18.18 -9.59
C SER A 98 50.53 17.13 -9.73
N PHE A 99 50.78 16.04 -10.48
CA PHE A 99 49.81 14.94 -10.57
C PHE A 99 49.56 14.26 -9.22
N GLU A 100 50.60 14.07 -8.40
CA GLU A 100 50.46 13.49 -7.06
C GLU A 100 49.59 14.37 -6.15
N GLU A 101 49.74 15.69 -6.21
CA GLU A 101 48.88 16.63 -5.48
C GLU A 101 47.42 16.57 -5.96
N ILE A 102 47.19 16.50 -7.27
CA ILE A 102 45.85 16.34 -7.84
C ILE A 102 45.22 15.03 -7.36
N LEU A 103 45.96 13.92 -7.35
CA LEU A 103 45.47 12.64 -6.84
C LEU A 103 45.09 12.74 -5.36
N LYS A 104 45.93 13.35 -4.52
CA LYS A 104 45.61 13.59 -3.09
C LYS A 104 44.33 14.40 -2.91
N GLN A 105 44.12 15.45 -3.73
CA GLN A 105 42.88 16.23 -3.70
C GLN A 105 41.67 15.42 -4.14
N LYS A 106 41.80 14.58 -5.17
CA LYS A 106 40.73 13.70 -5.63
C LYS A 106 40.39 12.64 -4.60
N ASP A 107 41.37 12.04 -3.94
CA ASP A 107 41.15 11.06 -2.87
C ASP A 107 40.40 11.69 -1.69
N LYS A 108 40.77 12.91 -1.30
CA LYS A 108 40.04 13.67 -0.27
C LYS A 108 38.59 13.93 -0.69
N TYR A 109 38.37 14.34 -1.93
CA TYR A 109 37.02 14.60 -2.44
C TYR A 109 36.17 13.32 -2.53
N ILE A 110 36.76 12.19 -2.92
CA ILE A 110 36.09 10.88 -2.91
C ILE A 110 35.68 10.50 -1.49
N ALA A 111 36.56 10.67 -0.50
CA ALA A 111 36.24 10.39 0.89
C ALA A 111 35.09 11.28 1.41
N GLU A 112 35.08 12.57 1.06
CA GLU A 112 33.99 13.49 1.41
C GLU A 112 32.65 13.07 0.76
N LEU A 113 32.66 12.66 -0.51
CA LEU A 113 31.47 12.17 -1.20
C LEU A 113 30.95 10.86 -0.60
N GLN A 114 31.83 9.93 -0.25
CA GLN A 114 31.46 8.68 0.41
C GLN A 114 30.82 8.93 1.77
N GLN A 115 31.34 9.89 2.55
CA GLN A 115 30.74 10.26 3.82
C GLN A 115 29.34 10.88 3.65
N ARG A 116 29.17 11.80 2.69
CA ARG A 116 27.86 12.40 2.40
C ARG A 116 26.84 11.38 1.94
N LEU A 117 27.25 10.40 1.12
CA LEU A 117 26.38 9.32 0.68
C LEU A 117 25.88 8.51 1.89
N LYS A 118 26.80 8.13 2.78
CA LYS A 118 26.48 7.39 4.01
C LYS A 118 25.53 8.15 4.93
N ASP A 119 25.77 9.45 5.13
CA ASP A 119 24.92 10.29 5.98
C ASP A 119 23.51 10.43 5.38
N SER A 120 23.41 10.59 4.05
CA SER A 120 22.13 10.65 3.33
C SER A 120 21.36 9.34 3.41
N GLU A 121 22.04 8.19 3.28
CA GLU A 121 21.43 6.86 3.41
C GLU A 121 20.90 6.64 4.83
N GLN A 122 21.67 7.01 5.86
CA GLN A 122 21.23 6.92 7.25
C GLN A 122 20.03 7.81 7.54
N GLN A 123 20.03 9.05 7.04
CA GLN A 123 18.91 9.96 7.21
C GLN A 123 17.66 9.42 6.50
N GLN A 124 17.81 8.89 5.28
CA GLN A 124 16.69 8.31 4.54
C GLN A 124 16.11 7.09 5.27
N GLU A 125 16.97 6.20 5.77
CA GLU A 125 16.52 5.03 6.53
C GLU A 125 15.78 5.45 7.81
N GLN A 126 16.32 6.42 8.55
CA GLN A 126 15.68 6.93 9.76
C GLN A 126 14.33 7.60 9.48
N THR A 127 14.21 8.34 8.38
CA THR A 127 12.91 8.91 7.97
C THR A 127 11.90 7.82 7.64
N LYS A 128 12.30 6.79 6.88
CA LYS A 128 11.43 5.66 6.53
C LYS A 128 10.98 4.89 7.76
N THR A 129 11.88 4.56 8.67
CA THR A 129 11.54 3.83 9.89
C THR A 129 10.56 4.62 10.77
N ASN A 130 10.76 5.94 10.89
CA ASN A 130 9.87 6.80 11.68
C ASN A 130 8.49 6.97 11.02
N GLU A 131 8.43 7.08 9.69
CA GLU A 131 7.17 7.16 8.95
C GLU A 131 6.39 5.84 9.00
N CYS A 132 7.08 4.70 8.81
CA CYS A 132 6.48 3.37 8.96
C CYS A 132 5.91 3.18 10.37
N ALA A 133 6.66 3.49 11.42
CA ALA A 133 6.18 3.36 12.80
C ALA A 133 4.93 4.23 13.07
N LYS A 134 4.89 5.46 12.55
CA LYS A 134 3.70 6.33 12.66
C LYS A 134 2.50 5.78 11.92
N LEU A 135 2.69 5.27 10.71
CA LEU A 135 1.61 4.67 9.91
C LEU A 135 1.09 3.39 10.55
N GLU A 136 1.96 2.56 11.13
CA GLU A 136 1.57 1.36 11.88
C GLU A 136 0.75 1.71 13.12
N GLU A 137 1.16 2.73 13.89
CA GLU A 137 0.39 3.19 15.06
C GLU A 137 -0.98 3.74 14.66
N GLN A 138 -1.05 4.52 13.57
CA GLN A 138 -2.31 5.03 13.03
C GLN A 138 -3.22 3.90 12.53
N LEU A 139 -2.65 2.91 11.83
CA LEU A 139 -3.38 1.74 11.36
C LEU A 139 -3.95 0.95 12.54
N GLN A 140 -3.13 0.65 13.54
CA GLN A 140 -3.56 -0.08 14.73
C GLN A 140 -4.66 0.68 15.50
N THR A 141 -4.53 2.00 15.63
CA THR A 141 -5.54 2.84 16.27
C THR A 141 -6.86 2.81 15.48
N SER A 142 -6.78 2.89 14.15
CA SER A 142 -7.95 2.84 13.27
C SER A 142 -8.64 1.47 13.32
N GLU A 143 -7.88 0.38 13.31
CA GLU A 143 -8.39 -0.99 13.44
C GLU A 143 -9.11 -1.20 14.78
N GLN A 144 -8.54 -0.74 15.89
CA GLN A 144 -9.18 -0.81 17.19
C GLN A 144 -10.49 0.01 17.25
N GLN A 145 -10.52 1.18 16.61
CA GLN A 145 -11.74 1.99 16.53
C GLN A 145 -12.81 1.31 15.66
N LEU A 146 -12.40 0.69 14.56
CA LEU A 146 -13.29 -0.05 13.68
C LEU A 146 -13.90 -1.26 14.40
N GLU A 147 -13.11 -2.01 15.16
CA GLU A 147 -13.60 -3.15 15.94
C GLU A 147 -14.59 -2.73 17.04
N LYS A 148 -14.30 -1.64 17.77
CA LYS A 148 -15.23 -1.05 18.75
C LYS A 148 -16.53 -0.59 18.10
N SER A 149 -16.46 -0.01 16.91
CA SER A 149 -17.65 0.40 16.15
C SER A 149 -18.47 -0.81 15.71
N ASN A 150 -17.82 -1.83 15.14
CA ASN A 150 -18.48 -3.06 14.67
C ASN A 150 -19.21 -3.80 15.81
N THR A 151 -18.55 -3.95 16.97
CA THR A 151 -19.19 -4.56 18.14
C THR A 151 -20.39 -3.77 18.64
N THR A 152 -20.34 -2.44 18.56
CA THR A 152 -21.47 -1.56 18.90
C THR A 152 -22.61 -1.71 17.91
N ILE A 153 -22.30 -1.78 16.60
CA ILE A 153 -23.28 -1.98 15.54
C ILE A 153 -24.03 -3.30 15.74
N GLU A 154 -23.33 -4.40 16.02
CA GLU A 154 -23.99 -5.70 16.24
C GLU A 154 -24.88 -5.71 17.49
N LYS A 155 -24.44 -5.07 18.59
CA LYS A 155 -25.29 -4.89 19.79
C LYS A 155 -26.55 -4.09 19.47
N LEU A 156 -26.42 -2.99 18.72
CA LEU A 156 -27.55 -2.16 18.34
C LEU A 156 -28.51 -2.88 17.39
N LYS A 157 -28.01 -3.64 16.42
CA LYS A 157 -28.83 -4.51 15.56
C LYS A 157 -29.62 -5.51 16.39
N GLY A 158 -28.96 -6.22 17.31
CA GLY A 158 -29.64 -7.15 18.21
C GLY A 158 -30.73 -6.48 19.04
N ARG A 159 -30.47 -5.27 19.57
CA ARG A 159 -31.48 -4.49 20.29
C ARG A 159 -32.64 -4.05 19.40
N ILE A 160 -32.38 -3.64 18.17
CA ILE A 160 -33.42 -3.25 17.20
C ILE A 160 -34.32 -4.45 16.89
N TRP A 161 -33.75 -5.63 16.66
CA TRP A 161 -34.51 -6.86 16.44
C TRP A 161 -35.37 -7.20 17.66
N GLY A 162 -34.80 -7.23 18.87
CA GLY A 162 -35.56 -7.52 20.09
C GLY A 162 -36.70 -6.53 20.35
N LEU A 163 -36.48 -5.23 20.09
CA LEU A 163 -37.53 -4.21 20.20
C LEU A 163 -38.61 -4.35 19.12
N LYS A 164 -38.23 -4.79 17.92
CA LYS A 164 -39.17 -5.05 16.83
C LYS A 164 -40.07 -6.23 17.18
N ASP A 165 -39.50 -7.31 17.69
CA ASP A 165 -40.25 -8.49 18.12
C ASP A 165 -41.18 -8.16 19.29
N GLU A 166 -40.72 -7.37 20.27
CA GLU A 166 -41.55 -6.90 21.39
C GLU A 166 -42.71 -6.02 20.90
N ARG A 167 -42.46 -5.12 19.95
CA ARG A 167 -43.49 -4.28 19.34
C ARG A 167 -44.51 -5.14 18.60
N ASP A 168 -44.05 -6.04 17.73
CA ASP A 168 -44.93 -6.88 16.90
C ASP A 168 -45.78 -7.80 17.78
N LEU A 169 -45.20 -8.31 18.87
CA LEU A 169 -45.92 -9.07 19.89
C LEU A 169 -47.02 -8.23 20.58
N LYS A 170 -46.74 -6.97 20.95
CA LYS A 170 -47.67 -6.13 21.72
C LYS A 170 -48.67 -5.36 20.86
N GLU A 171 -48.45 -5.26 19.56
CA GLU A 171 -49.28 -4.49 18.62
C GLU A 171 -50.77 -4.89 18.66
N PRO A 172 -51.17 -6.18 18.70
CA PRO A 172 -52.57 -6.57 18.82
C PRO A 172 -53.25 -6.00 20.09
N LEU A 173 -52.53 -5.93 21.21
CA LEU A 173 -53.04 -5.36 22.46
C LEU A 173 -53.27 -3.86 22.34
N VAL A 174 -52.34 -3.15 21.69
CA VAL A 174 -52.47 -1.72 21.42
C VAL A 174 -53.66 -1.46 20.53
N GLN A 175 -53.86 -2.26 19.48
CA GLN A 175 -55.01 -2.13 18.58
C GLN A 175 -56.35 -2.31 19.30
N VAL A 176 -56.45 -3.32 20.19
CA VAL A 176 -57.62 -3.53 21.06
C VAL A 176 -57.85 -2.31 21.95
N GLY A 177 -56.81 -1.85 22.66
CA GLY A 177 -56.90 -0.68 23.54
C GLY A 177 -57.32 0.60 22.81
N VAL A 178 -56.78 0.84 21.61
CA VAL A 178 -57.13 1.98 20.75
C VAL A 178 -58.59 1.89 20.31
N ALA A 179 -59.07 0.72 19.88
CA ALA A 179 -60.46 0.54 19.45
C ALA A 179 -61.45 0.83 20.59
N ILE A 180 -61.22 0.25 21.77
CA ILE A 180 -62.05 0.47 22.97
C ILE A 180 -62.02 1.94 23.38
N ARG A 181 -60.83 2.55 23.45
CA ARG A 181 -60.71 3.96 23.89
C ARG A 181 -61.33 4.93 22.89
N ARG A 182 -61.21 4.65 21.59
CA ARG A 182 -61.84 5.46 20.54
C ARG A 182 -63.36 5.39 20.62
N GLN A 183 -63.93 4.20 20.82
CA GLN A 183 -65.36 4.05 21.07
C GLN A 183 -65.81 4.89 22.28
N PHE A 184 -65.10 4.79 23.41
CA PHE A 184 -65.43 5.57 24.60
C PHE A 184 -65.47 7.07 24.32
N LEU A 185 -64.46 7.60 23.61
CA LEU A 185 -64.37 9.03 23.30
C LEU A 185 -65.51 9.49 22.38
N ILE A 186 -65.94 8.65 21.43
CA ILE A 186 -67.08 8.94 20.55
C ILE A 186 -68.39 8.96 21.34
N GLN A 187 -68.61 7.99 22.22
CA GLN A 187 -69.80 7.97 23.10
C GLN A 187 -69.80 9.14 24.09
N ALA A 188 -68.63 9.54 24.60
CA ALA A 188 -68.50 10.72 25.46
C ALA A 188 -68.81 12.01 24.68
N LYS A 189 -68.31 12.14 23.45
CA LYS A 189 -68.58 13.27 22.55
C LYS A 189 -70.09 13.41 22.26
N ASP A 190 -70.78 12.31 21.96
CA ASP A 190 -72.23 12.29 21.74
C ASP A 190 -72.99 12.82 22.97
N LYS A 191 -72.67 12.31 24.16
CA LYS A 191 -73.29 12.74 25.43
C LYS A 191 -72.96 14.19 25.81
N SER A 192 -71.73 14.64 25.62
CA SER A 192 -71.28 15.96 26.07
C SER A 192 -71.68 17.10 25.14
N PHE A 193 -71.75 16.86 23.83
CA PHE A 193 -72.01 17.91 22.85
C PHE A 193 -73.40 17.84 22.22
N GLY A 194 -74.20 16.82 22.56
CA GLY A 194 -75.53 16.61 21.97
C GLY A 194 -75.48 16.46 20.44
N ARG A 195 -74.31 16.13 19.88
CA ARG A 195 -74.15 15.83 18.46
C ARG A 195 -74.49 14.36 18.28
N SER A 196 -75.52 14.07 17.51
CA SER A 196 -75.85 12.69 17.21
C SER A 196 -74.66 11.91 16.66
N LEU A 197 -74.71 10.60 16.84
CA LEU A 197 -73.95 9.59 16.10
C LEU A 197 -74.41 9.45 14.62
N ASP A 198 -74.59 10.59 13.94
CA ASP A 198 -74.92 10.80 12.53
C ASP A 198 -74.01 10.11 11.53
N GLN A 199 -72.73 10.12 11.88
CA GLN A 199 -71.68 9.79 10.94
C GLN A 199 -71.48 8.28 10.91
N ALA A 200 -71.54 7.70 9.71
CA ALA A 200 -71.28 6.28 9.49
C ALA A 200 -69.95 5.83 10.12
N SER A 201 -68.94 6.72 10.14
CA SER A 201 -67.66 6.49 10.81
C SER A 201 -67.78 6.35 12.33
N ASP A 202 -68.65 7.11 12.99
CA ASP A 202 -68.85 7.03 14.44
C ASP A 202 -69.51 5.69 14.82
N VAL A 203 -70.50 5.24 14.02
CA VAL A 203 -71.12 3.91 14.16
C VAL A 203 -70.09 2.80 13.97
N GLU A 204 -69.23 2.91 12.96
CA GLU A 204 -68.18 1.92 12.69
C GLU A 204 -67.16 1.83 13.84
N HIS A 205 -66.72 2.96 14.38
CA HIS A 205 -65.80 2.97 15.52
C HIS A 205 -66.43 2.38 16.78
N ILE A 206 -67.73 2.60 17.00
CA ILE A 206 -68.45 1.95 18.10
C ILE A 206 -68.50 0.44 17.89
N LYS A 207 -68.82 -0.02 16.67
CA LYS A 207 -68.79 -1.45 16.33
C LYS A 207 -67.41 -2.07 16.58
N ARG A 208 -66.33 -1.43 16.11
CA ARG A 208 -64.96 -1.93 16.31
C ARG A 208 -64.55 -1.98 17.78
N GLY A 209 -64.91 -0.97 18.58
CA GLY A 209 -64.63 -1.00 20.02
C GLY A 209 -65.42 -2.10 20.74
N ASN A 210 -66.69 -2.31 20.36
CA ASN A 210 -67.51 -3.40 20.86
C ASN A 210 -66.95 -4.77 20.48
N ALA A 211 -66.47 -4.94 19.26
CA ALA A 211 -65.80 -6.16 18.83
C ALA A 211 -64.53 -6.38 19.67
N ALA A 212 -63.67 -5.37 19.77
CA ALA A 212 -62.43 -5.44 20.54
C ALA A 212 -62.63 -5.74 22.04
N ALA A 213 -63.76 -5.33 22.64
CA ALA A 213 -64.04 -5.55 24.05
C ALA A 213 -64.67 -6.91 24.37
N TYR A 214 -65.42 -7.51 23.43
CA TYR A 214 -66.32 -8.63 23.73
C TYR A 214 -66.17 -9.84 22.78
N GLU A 215 -65.45 -9.70 21.68
CA GLU A 215 -65.24 -10.76 20.71
C GLU A 215 -63.85 -11.39 20.89
N GLY A 216 -63.75 -12.68 20.59
CA GLY A 216 -62.49 -13.42 20.66
C GLY A 216 -61.48 -12.84 19.68
N ASN A 217 -60.26 -12.63 20.16
CA ASN A 217 -59.16 -12.13 19.36
C ASN A 217 -57.88 -12.89 19.73
N GLY A 218 -57.66 -14.02 19.05
CA GLY A 218 -56.56 -14.91 19.41
C GLY A 218 -55.18 -14.28 19.29
N LEU A 219 -54.97 -13.28 18.43
CA LEU A 219 -53.70 -12.55 18.36
C LEU A 219 -53.47 -11.69 19.61
N ALA A 220 -54.51 -11.02 20.10
CA ALA A 220 -54.43 -10.24 21.33
C ALA A 220 -54.32 -11.15 22.57
N ASP A 221 -55.05 -12.26 22.60
CA ASP A 221 -55.00 -13.20 23.72
C ASP A 221 -53.64 -13.94 23.79
N GLU A 222 -53.08 -14.32 22.64
CA GLU A 222 -51.72 -14.86 22.53
C GLU A 222 -50.69 -13.82 22.98
N ALA A 223 -50.85 -12.56 22.55
CA ALA A 223 -49.98 -11.46 22.97
C ALA A 223 -50.03 -11.22 24.49
N LEU A 224 -51.20 -11.32 25.12
CA LEU A 224 -51.33 -11.20 26.59
C LEU A 224 -50.50 -12.26 27.31
N LEU A 225 -50.56 -13.49 26.81
CA LEU A 225 -49.88 -14.64 27.40
C LEU A 225 -48.37 -14.55 27.20
N LEU A 226 -47.92 -14.34 25.96
CA LEU A 226 -46.51 -14.28 25.60
C LEU A 226 -45.79 -13.03 26.14
N ALA A 227 -46.50 -11.91 26.30
CA ALA A 227 -45.93 -10.71 26.93
C ALA A 227 -45.89 -10.79 28.48
N GLY A 228 -46.36 -11.89 29.06
CA GLY A 228 -46.29 -12.13 30.51
C GLY A 228 -47.32 -11.36 31.33
N PHE A 229 -48.43 -10.93 30.72
CA PHE A 229 -49.53 -10.29 31.45
C PHE A 229 -50.46 -11.31 32.14
N LEU A 230 -50.35 -12.60 31.80
CA LEU A 230 -51.11 -13.71 32.37
C LEU A 230 -50.16 -14.80 32.89
N ASP A 231 -50.61 -15.60 33.86
CA ASP A 231 -49.84 -16.76 34.34
C ASP A 231 -49.70 -17.81 33.24
N MET A 232 -48.46 -18.07 32.80
CA MET A 232 -48.22 -18.94 31.64
C MET A 232 -48.71 -20.37 31.86
N LYS A 233 -48.72 -20.89 33.08
CA LYS A 233 -49.02 -22.30 33.33
C LYS A 233 -50.51 -22.58 33.20
N GLU A 234 -51.33 -21.80 33.88
CA GLU A 234 -52.79 -21.94 33.85
C GLU A 234 -53.37 -21.51 32.50
N TRP A 235 -52.97 -20.34 32.02
CA TRP A 235 -53.58 -19.75 30.84
C TRP A 235 -53.14 -20.40 29.53
N LYS A 236 -51.96 -21.02 29.48
CA LYS A 236 -51.55 -21.80 28.29
C LYS A 236 -52.46 -22.99 28.08
N GLU A 237 -52.74 -23.77 29.12
CA GLU A 237 -53.62 -24.94 29.00
C GLU A 237 -55.04 -24.52 28.58
N PHE A 238 -55.56 -23.44 29.16
CA PHE A 238 -56.86 -22.90 28.77
C PHE A 238 -56.87 -22.37 27.32
N PHE A 239 -55.84 -21.64 26.91
CA PHE A 239 -55.68 -21.13 25.55
C PHE A 239 -55.69 -22.28 24.52
N VAL A 240 -54.91 -23.33 24.78
CA VAL A 240 -54.80 -24.49 23.90
C VAL A 240 -56.09 -25.33 23.91
N ASN A 241 -56.56 -25.74 25.09
CA ASN A 241 -57.59 -26.77 25.21
C ASN A 241 -59.03 -26.22 25.11
N ASN A 242 -59.24 -24.95 25.47
CA ASN A 242 -60.58 -24.39 25.61
C ASN A 242 -60.89 -23.27 24.62
N LEU A 243 -59.89 -22.54 24.12
CA LEU A 243 -60.10 -21.40 23.23
C LEU A 243 -59.66 -21.67 21.79
N TYR A 244 -58.36 -21.75 21.54
CA TYR A 244 -57.82 -21.59 20.19
C TYR A 244 -57.29 -22.89 19.57
N GLY A 245 -57.06 -23.94 20.36
CA GLY A 245 -56.64 -25.25 19.82
C GLY A 245 -55.20 -25.29 19.31
N VAL A 246 -54.39 -24.26 19.56
CA VAL A 246 -53.00 -24.15 19.09
C VAL A 246 -52.10 -23.64 20.20
N GLN A 247 -50.78 -23.89 20.10
CA GLN A 247 -49.85 -23.39 21.11
C GLN A 247 -49.70 -21.86 21.01
N PRO A 248 -49.47 -21.17 22.14
CA PRO A 248 -49.06 -19.77 22.11
C PRO A 248 -47.74 -19.62 21.35
N GLY A 249 -47.69 -18.67 20.43
CA GLY A 249 -46.63 -18.44 19.44
C GLY A 249 -46.97 -18.96 18.04
N GLU A 250 -47.97 -19.84 17.92
CA GLU A 250 -48.36 -20.46 16.65
C GLU A 250 -49.65 -19.85 16.06
N TYR A 251 -50.44 -19.11 16.85
CA TYR A 251 -51.72 -18.58 16.38
C TYR A 251 -51.52 -17.57 15.26
N ALA A 252 -50.56 -16.66 15.40
CA ALA A 252 -50.19 -15.71 14.34
C ALA A 252 -49.75 -16.37 13.02
N SER A 253 -49.25 -17.61 13.08
CA SER A 253 -48.82 -18.37 11.91
C SER A 253 -49.95 -19.18 11.26
N CYS A 254 -51.14 -19.25 11.90
CA CYS A 254 -52.29 -19.92 11.33
C CYS A 254 -52.82 -19.17 10.11
N TYR A 255 -53.52 -19.88 9.21
CA TYR A 255 -54.15 -19.27 8.04
C TYR A 255 -55.22 -18.22 8.43
N GLN A 256 -55.38 -17.18 7.63
CA GLN A 256 -56.20 -16.02 8.01
C GLN A 256 -57.67 -16.41 8.20
N GLY A 257 -58.24 -17.20 7.28
CA GLY A 257 -59.61 -17.68 7.43
C GLY A 257 -59.81 -18.64 8.61
N TYR A 258 -58.79 -19.44 8.98
CA TYR A 258 -58.83 -20.27 10.19
C TYR A 258 -58.89 -19.39 11.45
N GLN A 259 -58.03 -18.37 11.54
CA GLN A 259 -58.02 -17.43 12.67
C GLN A 259 -59.40 -16.74 12.82
N ARG A 260 -59.99 -16.28 11.70
CA ARG A 260 -61.31 -15.64 11.68
C ARG A 260 -62.41 -16.58 12.19
N ALA A 261 -62.45 -17.81 11.69
CA ALA A 261 -63.44 -18.80 12.12
C ALA A 261 -63.25 -19.17 13.60
N ARG A 262 -62.01 -19.31 14.07
CA ARG A 262 -61.71 -19.61 15.47
C ARG A 262 -62.07 -18.47 16.42
N ASN A 263 -61.76 -17.23 16.07
CA ASN A 263 -62.20 -16.05 16.81
C ASN A 263 -63.74 -16.00 16.96
N CYS A 264 -64.47 -16.30 15.88
CA CYS A 264 -65.94 -16.38 15.92
C CYS A 264 -66.42 -17.49 16.86
N TRP A 265 -65.84 -18.68 16.76
CA TRP A 265 -66.17 -19.79 17.64
C TRP A 265 -65.95 -19.45 19.11
N VAL A 266 -64.76 -18.91 19.46
CA VAL A 266 -64.45 -18.46 20.83
C VAL A 266 -65.44 -17.41 21.32
N THR A 267 -65.81 -16.45 20.47
CA THR A 267 -66.84 -15.45 20.79
C THR A 267 -68.15 -16.13 21.16
N VAL A 268 -68.65 -17.03 20.32
CA VAL A 268 -69.92 -17.71 20.58
C VAL A 268 -69.89 -18.55 21.85
N GLN A 269 -68.77 -19.22 22.14
CA GLN A 269 -68.60 -20.06 23.34
C GLN A 269 -68.53 -19.23 24.62
N THR A 270 -67.87 -18.08 24.60
CA THR A 270 -67.65 -17.24 25.79
C THR A 270 -68.81 -16.29 26.09
N VAL A 271 -69.55 -15.88 25.07
CA VAL A 271 -70.69 -14.97 25.24
C VAL A 271 -71.82 -15.69 26.01
N GLN A 272 -72.12 -15.22 27.22
CA GLN A 272 -73.23 -15.72 28.01
C GLN A 272 -74.56 -15.05 27.63
N PRO A 273 -75.68 -15.81 27.53
CA PRO A 273 -76.97 -15.21 27.30
C PRO A 273 -77.39 -14.33 28.49
N GLY A 274 -77.65 -13.04 28.24
CA GLY A 274 -78.22 -12.13 29.23
C GLY A 274 -79.61 -12.60 29.71
N ARG A 275 -79.99 -12.24 30.94
CA ARG A 275 -81.31 -12.58 31.49
C ARG A 275 -82.41 -12.07 30.55
N GLY A 276 -83.22 -13.00 30.02
CA GLY A 276 -84.36 -12.70 29.15
C GLY A 276 -84.09 -12.77 27.64
N ALA A 277 -82.84 -12.99 27.21
CA ALA A 277 -82.54 -13.25 25.81
C ALA A 277 -83.13 -14.60 25.37
N LYS A 278 -83.79 -14.64 24.21
CA LYS A 278 -84.24 -15.91 23.63
C LYS A 278 -83.01 -16.76 23.31
N PRO A 279 -82.98 -18.05 23.66
CA PRO A 279 -81.87 -18.92 23.30
C PRO A 279 -81.66 -18.91 21.79
N CYS A 280 -80.52 -18.41 21.32
CA CYS A 280 -80.11 -18.48 19.92
C CYS A 280 -79.55 -19.87 19.57
N PHE A 281 -80.16 -20.93 20.11
CA PHE A 281 -79.66 -22.30 20.06
C PHE A 281 -79.41 -22.78 18.63
N LEU A 282 -80.33 -22.50 17.71
CA LEU A 282 -80.18 -22.85 16.30
C LEU A 282 -79.00 -22.14 15.64
N ALA A 283 -78.80 -20.85 15.93
CA ALA A 283 -77.68 -20.08 15.40
C ALA A 283 -76.34 -20.60 15.96
N ARG A 284 -76.28 -20.89 17.27
CA ARG A 284 -75.09 -21.48 17.92
C ARG A 284 -74.74 -22.84 17.33
N SER A 285 -75.73 -23.72 17.18
CA SER A 285 -75.54 -25.04 16.57
C SER A 285 -75.10 -24.94 15.10
N GLU A 286 -75.62 -23.97 14.34
CA GLU A 286 -75.16 -23.73 12.98
C GLU A 286 -73.70 -23.25 12.96
N VAL A 287 -73.31 -22.33 13.87
CA VAL A 287 -71.92 -21.88 14.02
C VAL A 287 -71.00 -23.05 14.35
N ASP A 288 -71.35 -23.89 15.33
CA ASP A 288 -70.52 -25.02 15.74
C ASP A 288 -70.30 -26.00 14.57
N ARG A 289 -71.38 -26.37 13.86
CA ARG A 289 -71.29 -27.29 12.72
C ARG A 289 -70.40 -26.70 11.61
N ARG A 290 -70.65 -25.44 11.21
CA ARG A 290 -69.89 -24.81 10.11
C ARG A 290 -68.43 -24.58 10.48
N THR A 291 -68.15 -24.21 11.72
CA THR A 291 -66.78 -23.99 12.18
C THR A 291 -66.01 -25.30 12.17
N LEU A 292 -66.62 -26.41 12.59
CA LEU A 292 -66.01 -27.74 12.48
C LEU A 292 -65.71 -28.13 11.03
N GLU A 293 -66.64 -27.88 10.10
CA GLU A 293 -66.42 -28.10 8.67
C GLU A 293 -65.24 -27.27 8.16
N ILE A 294 -65.19 -25.97 8.48
CA ILE A 294 -64.07 -25.09 8.12
C ILE A 294 -62.74 -25.64 8.66
N PHE A 295 -62.70 -26.06 9.93
CA PHE A 295 -61.48 -26.61 10.53
C PHE A 295 -61.01 -27.91 9.87
N GLN A 296 -61.95 -28.76 9.44
CA GLN A 296 -61.61 -29.99 8.69
C GLN A 296 -61.04 -29.66 7.30
N GLU A 297 -61.59 -28.66 6.62
CA GLU A 297 -61.07 -28.19 5.33
C GLU A 297 -59.65 -27.62 5.48
N TYR A 298 -59.38 -26.80 6.50
CA TYR A 298 -58.03 -26.32 6.79
C TYR A 298 -57.07 -27.45 7.21
N ALA A 299 -57.54 -28.46 7.93
CA ALA A 299 -56.72 -29.62 8.28
C ALA A 299 -56.38 -30.48 7.06
N ARG A 300 -57.24 -30.48 6.03
CA ARG A 300 -57.04 -31.26 4.79
C ARG A 300 -56.19 -30.51 3.76
N ASP A 301 -56.50 -29.24 3.54
CA ASP A 301 -56.02 -28.48 2.38
C ASP A 301 -55.09 -27.31 2.76
N GLY A 302 -54.88 -27.04 4.06
CA GLY A 302 -53.94 -26.02 4.53
C GLY A 302 -54.24 -24.62 4.00
N ASP A 303 -53.28 -24.01 3.32
CA ASP A 303 -53.39 -22.67 2.74
C ASP A 303 -54.36 -22.60 1.56
N ALA A 304 -54.54 -23.70 0.82
CA ALA A 304 -55.47 -23.76 -0.29
C ALA A 304 -56.93 -23.55 0.15
N ALA A 305 -57.27 -23.89 1.40
CA ALA A 305 -58.59 -23.63 1.96
C ALA A 305 -58.90 -22.13 2.12
N ASP A 306 -57.89 -21.26 2.26
CA ASP A 306 -58.10 -19.82 2.45
C ASP A 306 -58.53 -19.13 1.14
N VAL A 307 -58.18 -19.71 -0.01
CA VAL A 307 -58.62 -19.22 -1.32
C VAL A 307 -59.88 -19.93 -1.83
N ASP A 308 -60.37 -20.96 -1.13
CA ASP A 308 -61.57 -21.69 -1.53
C ASP A 308 -62.85 -20.83 -1.33
N PRO A 309 -63.65 -20.57 -2.38
CA PRO A 309 -64.86 -19.76 -2.27
C PRO A 309 -65.92 -20.35 -1.34
N GLY A 310 -66.00 -21.67 -1.23
CA GLY A 310 -66.93 -22.38 -0.34
C GLY A 310 -66.57 -22.21 1.12
N VAL A 311 -65.29 -22.32 1.45
CA VAL A 311 -64.73 -22.04 2.78
C VAL A 311 -64.94 -20.57 3.14
N GLN A 312 -64.59 -19.62 2.26
CA GLN A 312 -64.79 -18.19 2.53
C GLN A 312 -66.27 -17.82 2.71
N LYS A 313 -67.17 -18.41 1.93
CA LYS A 313 -68.63 -18.23 2.11
C LYS A 313 -69.11 -18.79 3.45
N SER A 314 -68.53 -19.90 3.89
CA SER A 314 -68.84 -20.50 5.19
C SER A 314 -68.33 -19.65 6.35
N ILE A 315 -67.10 -19.11 6.25
CA ILE A 315 -66.53 -18.17 7.21
C ILE A 315 -67.42 -16.92 7.32
N ALA A 316 -67.79 -16.30 6.19
CA ALA A 316 -68.66 -15.13 6.19
C ALA A 316 -70.03 -15.40 6.82
N ARG A 317 -70.58 -16.62 6.65
CA ARG A 317 -71.81 -17.03 7.32
C ARG A 317 -71.63 -17.17 8.83
N VAL A 318 -70.52 -17.75 9.27
CA VAL A 318 -70.18 -17.87 10.70
C VAL A 318 -69.98 -16.50 11.34
N GLU A 319 -69.27 -15.58 10.68
CA GLU A 319 -69.10 -14.20 11.13
C GLU A 319 -70.45 -13.49 11.29
N LYS A 320 -71.33 -13.59 10.28
CA LYS A 320 -72.67 -13.01 10.35
C LYS A 320 -73.50 -13.57 11.52
N LEU A 321 -73.49 -14.90 11.70
CA LEU A 321 -74.19 -15.54 12.82
C LEU A 321 -73.61 -15.13 14.17
N THR A 322 -72.29 -14.94 14.24
CA THR A 322 -71.61 -14.47 15.45
C THR A 322 -72.02 -13.04 15.81
N GLU A 323 -72.10 -12.14 14.82
CA GLU A 323 -72.62 -10.78 15.01
C GLU A 323 -74.09 -10.81 15.48
N GLU A 324 -74.94 -11.63 14.84
CA GLU A 324 -76.35 -11.80 15.24
C GLU A 324 -76.48 -12.31 16.70
N ILE A 325 -75.66 -13.29 17.10
CA ILE A 325 -75.62 -13.82 18.47
C ILE A 325 -75.14 -12.74 19.44
N ALA A 326 -74.04 -12.06 19.14
CA ALA A 326 -73.47 -11.04 20.01
C ALA A 326 -74.44 -9.85 20.19
N ASP A 327 -75.05 -9.36 19.12
CA ASP A 327 -75.98 -8.23 19.16
C ASP A 327 -77.28 -8.56 19.90
N SER A 328 -77.80 -9.78 19.76
CA SER A 328 -78.98 -10.23 20.50
C SER A 328 -78.81 -10.18 22.02
N LEU A 329 -77.57 -10.20 22.50
CA LEU A 329 -77.21 -10.22 23.92
C LEU A 329 -76.81 -8.85 24.46
N ARG A 330 -76.42 -7.92 23.58
CA ARG A 330 -76.13 -6.52 23.93
C ARG A 330 -77.40 -5.67 24.14
N GLY A 331 -78.60 -6.25 24.01
CA GLY A 331 -79.87 -5.57 24.29
C GLY A 331 -80.26 -4.54 23.22
N GLY A 332 -79.84 -4.75 21.96
CA GLY A 332 -80.25 -3.91 20.83
C GLY A 332 -81.79 -3.79 20.75
N PRO A 333 -82.33 -2.65 20.27
CA PRO A 333 -83.78 -2.46 20.16
C PRO A 333 -84.38 -3.60 19.34
N VAL A 334 -85.42 -4.23 19.89
CA VAL A 334 -86.13 -5.38 19.34
C VAL A 334 -86.83 -4.98 18.03
N GLY A 335 -86.06 -4.88 16.95
CA GLY A 335 -86.53 -4.65 15.60
C GLY A 335 -86.50 -5.96 14.82
N LEU A 336 -87.64 -6.66 14.79
CA LEU A 336 -88.06 -7.56 13.70
C LEU A 336 -87.00 -8.54 13.14
N ILE A 337 -86.66 -9.62 13.85
CA ILE A 337 -85.78 -10.67 13.28
C ILE A 337 -86.47 -12.03 13.07
N PHE A 338 -87.69 -12.24 13.61
CA PHE A 338 -88.48 -13.43 13.26
C PHE A 338 -89.95 -13.08 13.01
N PRO A 339 -90.57 -13.56 11.90
CA PRO A 339 -92.01 -13.44 11.73
C PRO A 339 -92.71 -14.17 12.87
N ALA A 340 -93.64 -13.49 13.53
CA ALA A 340 -94.49 -14.11 14.55
C ALA A 340 -95.18 -15.36 13.95
N PRO A 341 -95.30 -16.46 14.72
CA PRO A 341 -96.00 -17.64 14.23
C PRO A 341 -97.42 -17.23 13.84
N LYS A 342 -97.81 -17.54 12.59
CA LYS A 342 -99.17 -17.30 12.12
C LYS A 342 -100.09 -18.13 13.01
N GLY A 343 -100.87 -17.43 13.85
CA GLY A 343 -101.91 -18.05 14.65
C GLY A 343 -102.88 -18.84 13.77
N PRO A 344 -103.57 -19.86 14.34
CA PRO A 344 -104.44 -20.72 13.57
C PRO A 344 -105.52 -19.88 12.90
N LYS A 345 -105.70 -20.09 11.59
CA LYS A 345 -106.83 -19.53 10.85
C LYS A 345 -108.10 -20.16 11.43
N GLY A 346 -108.86 -19.38 12.18
CA GLY A 346 -110.17 -19.77 12.68
C GLY A 346 -111.10 -20.05 11.51
N SER A 347 -111.64 -21.27 11.49
CA SER A 347 -112.84 -21.69 10.77
C SER A 347 -114.09 -21.27 11.54
#